data_AF-A0A957MH32-F1
#
_entry.id   AF-A0A957MH32-F1
#
_cell.length_a   1.000
_cell.length_b   1.000
_cell.length_c   1.000
_cell.angle_alpha   90.00
_cell.angle_beta   90.00
_cell.angle_gamma   90.00
#
_symmetry.space_group_name_H-M   'P 1'
#
loop_
_entity.id
_entity.type
_entity.pdbx_description
1 polymer ?
#
loop_
_entity_poly.entity_id
_entity_poly.type
_entity_poly.pdbx_seq_one_letter_code
_entity_poly.pdbx_strand_id
1 'polypeptide(L)'
;LGNGDARSLEDAQQRAADYRLDGVLIGRASYGNPFVFQPGGAEVALAGDPYRLLHIAVEHAQLHAATLSRDRPQRFLGMRKHLGWYARNLPGASGLRRDLVLTSSAEEVEALVTAYLAYRAGWEGTGARPRPAMRQPAQSHG
;
A
#
# COMPACT_ATOMS: atom_id res chain seq x y z
N LEU A 1 -28.39 5.10 -8.72
CA LEU A 1 -26.93 5.09 -8.46
C LEU A 1 -26.52 6.51 -8.11
N GLY A 2 -26.25 6.79 -6.83
CA GLY A 2 -25.78 8.10 -6.37
C GLY A 2 -24.28 8.30 -6.67
N ASN A 3 -23.87 9.55 -6.89
CA ASN A 3 -22.47 9.89 -7.16
C ASN A 3 -21.56 9.37 -6.03
N GLY A 4 -20.62 8.49 -6.39
CA GLY A 4 -19.88 7.59 -5.49
C GLY A 4 -18.77 8.23 -4.66
N ASP A 5 -19.16 9.08 -3.71
CA ASP A 5 -18.26 9.77 -2.77
C ASP A 5 -18.30 9.23 -1.34
N ALA A 6 -18.78 8.00 -1.16
CA ALA A 6 -18.68 7.33 0.14
C ALA A 6 -17.21 7.12 0.53
N ARG A 7 -16.87 7.52 1.75
CA ARG A 7 -15.49 7.53 2.27
C ARG A 7 -15.17 6.32 3.16
N SER A 8 -16.19 5.62 3.64
CA SER A 8 -16.07 4.42 4.47
C SER A 8 -17.29 3.52 4.28
N LEU A 9 -17.26 2.32 4.88
CA LEU A 9 -18.40 1.42 4.95
C LEU A 9 -19.60 2.08 5.61
N GLU A 10 -19.39 2.79 6.72
CA GLU A 10 -20.44 3.47 7.49
C GLU A 10 -21.06 4.61 6.69
N ASP A 11 -20.24 5.42 6.00
CA ASP A 11 -20.71 6.48 5.11
C ASP A 11 -21.52 5.90 3.93
N ALA A 12 -21.09 4.77 3.37
CA ALA A 12 -21.83 4.08 2.33
C ALA A 12 -23.19 3.56 2.82
N GLN A 13 -23.23 2.96 4.02
CA GLN A 13 -24.45 2.46 4.66
C GLN A 13 -25.43 3.58 4.97
N GLN A 14 -24.94 4.69 5.55
CA GLN A 14 -25.76 5.85 5.86
C GLN A 14 -26.38 6.44 4.60
N ARG A 15 -25.60 6.62 3.54
CA ARG A 15 -26.10 7.15 2.25
C ARG A 15 -27.11 6.21 1.59
N ALA A 16 -26.87 4.90 1.65
CA ALA A 16 -27.83 3.93 1.14
C ALA A 16 -29.19 4.08 1.85
N ALA A 17 -29.18 4.27 3.18
CA ALA A 17 -30.39 4.50 3.96
C ALA A 17 -31.05 5.85 3.63
N ASP A 18 -30.28 6.95 3.61
CA ASP A 18 -30.77 8.32 3.37
C ASP A 18 -31.49 8.45 2.02
N TYR A 19 -30.93 7.80 0.99
CA TYR A 19 -31.45 7.87 -0.38
C TYR A 19 -32.28 6.65 -0.79
N ARG A 20 -32.54 5.71 0.15
CA ARG A 20 -33.28 4.46 -0.10
C ARG A 20 -32.74 3.69 -1.31
N LEU A 21 -31.42 3.58 -1.38
CA LEU A 21 -30.72 2.84 -2.43
C LEU A 21 -30.38 1.43 -1.96
N ASP A 22 -30.33 0.47 -2.88
CA ASP A 22 -29.87 -0.88 -2.58
C ASP A 22 -28.36 -0.95 -2.26
N GLY A 23 -27.61 0.10 -2.63
CA GLY A 23 -26.19 0.20 -2.34
C GLY A 23 -25.54 1.46 -2.86
N VAL A 24 -24.31 1.69 -2.38
CA VAL A 24 -23.44 2.81 -2.75
C VAL A 24 -22.07 2.26 -3.14
N LEU A 25 -21.49 2.81 -4.21
CA LEU A 25 -20.16 2.42 -4.67
C LEU A 25 -19.08 3.21 -3.93
N ILE A 26 -18.05 2.51 -3.46
CA ILE A 26 -16.83 3.09 -2.91
C ILE A 26 -15.73 2.98 -3.97
N GLY A 27 -15.40 4.10 -4.61
CA GLY A 27 -14.33 4.17 -5.60
C GLY A 27 -13.02 4.62 -4.99
N ARG A 28 -12.75 5.93 -5.06
CA ARG A 28 -11.46 6.56 -4.71
C ARG A 28 -11.00 6.28 -3.28
N ALA A 29 -11.93 6.11 -2.33
CA ALA A 29 -11.60 5.83 -0.94
C ALA A 29 -10.96 4.43 -0.72
N SER A 30 -11.04 3.52 -1.70
CA SER A 30 -10.37 2.22 -1.67
C SER A 30 -8.88 2.27 -2.04
N TYR A 31 -8.40 3.36 -2.64
CA TYR A 31 -7.04 3.45 -3.15
C TYR A 31 -6.01 3.44 -2.02
N GLY A 32 -5.26 2.34 -1.90
CA GLY A 32 -4.30 2.13 -0.82
C GLY A 32 -4.93 1.90 0.56
N ASN A 33 -6.26 1.80 0.62
CA ASN A 33 -7.02 1.55 1.85
C ASN A 33 -7.87 0.30 1.67
N PRO A 34 -7.29 -0.90 1.88
CA PRO A 34 -8.02 -2.16 1.75
C PRO A 34 -9.11 -2.30 2.82
N PHE A 35 -9.01 -1.54 3.90
CA PHE A 35 -9.92 -1.60 5.05
C PHE A 35 -11.15 -0.70 4.89
N VAL A 36 -11.32 0.01 3.77
CA VAL A 36 -12.48 0.90 3.55
C VAL A 36 -13.83 0.16 3.64
N PHE A 37 -13.82 -1.16 3.44
CA PHE A 37 -14.98 -2.04 3.52
C PHE A 37 -15.13 -2.75 4.88
N GLN A 38 -14.28 -2.45 5.86
CA GLN A 38 -14.33 -3.04 7.19
C GLN A 38 -14.97 -2.06 8.19
N PRO A 39 -15.77 -2.54 9.15
CA PRO A 39 -16.25 -1.71 10.25
C PRO A 39 -15.09 -1.05 11.01
N GLY A 40 -15.16 0.27 11.20
CA GLY A 40 -14.10 1.06 11.84
C GLY A 40 -12.86 1.31 10.96
N GLY A 41 -12.86 0.79 9.73
CA GLY A 41 -11.89 1.10 8.70
C GLY A 41 -10.43 0.84 9.07
N ALA A 42 -9.55 1.66 8.48
CA ALA A 42 -8.11 1.57 8.70
C ALA A 42 -7.70 1.86 10.15
N GLU A 43 -8.49 2.66 10.88
CA GLU A 43 -8.21 3.00 12.28
C GLU A 43 -8.20 1.75 13.16
N VAL A 44 -9.22 0.90 13.02
CA VAL A 44 -9.31 -0.38 13.75
C VAL A 44 -8.32 -1.39 13.19
N ALA A 45 -8.23 -1.52 11.86
CA ALA A 45 -7.42 -2.56 11.22
C ALA A 45 -5.91 -2.39 11.42
N LEU A 46 -5.45 -1.15 11.60
CA LEU A 46 -4.05 -0.78 11.83
C LEU A 46 -3.77 -0.33 13.27
N ALA A 47 -4.72 -0.51 14.20
CA ALA A 47 -4.58 -0.07 15.58
C ALA A 47 -3.29 -0.65 16.20
N GLY A 48 -2.38 0.24 16.59
CA GLY A 48 -1.09 -0.12 17.20
C GLY A 48 0.02 -0.52 16.22
N ASP A 49 -0.27 -0.75 14.94
CA ASP A 49 0.72 -1.10 13.93
C ASP A 49 0.35 -0.59 12.52
N PRO A 50 0.81 0.63 12.16
CA PRO A 50 0.61 1.15 10.81
C PRO A 50 1.42 0.37 9.75
N TYR A 51 2.44 -0.39 10.13
CA TYR A 51 3.30 -1.12 9.20
C TYR A 51 2.68 -2.40 8.68
N ARG A 52 1.62 -2.91 9.32
CA ARG A 52 0.75 -3.97 8.76
C ARG A 52 0.32 -3.69 7.32
N LEU A 53 0.13 -2.42 6.96
CA LEU A 53 -0.22 -2.03 5.60
C LEU A 53 0.86 -2.40 4.56
N LEU A 54 2.14 -2.44 4.95
CA LEU A 54 3.23 -2.87 4.08
C LEU A 54 3.22 -4.39 3.84
N HIS A 55 2.81 -5.19 4.83
CA HIS A 55 2.62 -6.63 4.61
C HIS A 55 1.52 -6.90 3.59
N ILE A 56 0.42 -6.14 3.64
CA ILE A 56 -0.63 -6.20 2.63
C ILE A 56 -0.11 -5.78 1.25
N ALA A 57 0.80 -4.79 1.18
CA ALA A 57 1.41 -4.39 -0.08
C ALA A 57 2.25 -5.53 -0.70
N VAL A 58 2.99 -6.28 0.11
CA VAL A 58 3.75 -7.47 -0.32
C VAL A 58 2.81 -8.56 -0.81
N GLU A 59 1.79 -8.90 -0.02
CA GLU A 59 0.80 -9.92 -0.39
C GLU A 59 0.08 -9.56 -1.71
N HIS A 60 -0.34 -8.30 -1.85
CA HIS A 60 -0.97 -7.83 -3.08
C HIS A 60 -0.02 -7.91 -4.28
N ALA A 61 1.26 -7.57 -4.11
CA ALA A 61 2.26 -7.73 -5.17
C ALA A 61 2.46 -9.20 -5.57
N GLN A 62 2.55 -10.11 -4.59
CA GLN A 62 2.70 -11.54 -4.81
C GLN A 62 1.47 -12.12 -5.53
N LEU A 63 0.26 -11.79 -5.08
CA LEU A 63 -0.98 -12.20 -5.75
C LEU A 63 -1.05 -11.67 -7.19
N HIS A 64 -0.68 -10.40 -7.41
CA HIS A 64 -0.67 -9.81 -8.75
C HIS A 64 0.35 -10.50 -9.67
N ALA A 65 1.53 -10.85 -9.15
CA ALA A 65 2.55 -11.61 -9.88
C ALA A 65 2.05 -13.02 -10.23
N ALA A 66 1.43 -13.71 -9.26
CA ALA A 66 0.92 -15.07 -9.42
C ALA A 66 -0.35 -15.16 -10.29
N THR A 67 -1.04 -14.06 -10.56
CA THR A 67 -2.30 -14.06 -11.32
C THR A 67 -2.18 -13.22 -12.58
N LEU A 68 -2.21 -11.89 -12.46
CA LEU A 68 -2.33 -10.97 -13.58
C LEU A 68 -1.03 -10.85 -14.38
N SER A 69 0.13 -11.09 -13.77
CA SER A 69 1.43 -10.94 -14.44
C SER A 69 2.15 -12.25 -14.71
N ARG A 70 1.56 -13.40 -14.36
CA ARG A 70 2.20 -14.73 -14.46
C ARG A 70 2.80 -14.97 -15.85
N ASP A 71 1.97 -14.79 -16.89
CA ASP A 71 2.38 -15.01 -18.29
C ASP A 71 2.78 -13.70 -18.99
N ARG A 72 2.66 -12.57 -18.29
CA ARG A 72 2.95 -11.22 -18.82
C ARG A 72 3.62 -10.36 -17.74
N PRO A 73 4.91 -10.57 -17.45
CA PRO A 73 5.63 -9.87 -16.37
C PRO A 73 5.56 -8.35 -16.47
N GLN A 74 5.49 -7.78 -17.68
CA GLN A 74 5.32 -6.35 -17.92
C GLN A 74 4.03 -5.76 -17.33
N ARG A 75 3.02 -6.58 -17.03
CA ARG A 75 1.80 -6.12 -16.35
C ARG A 75 2.06 -5.75 -14.89
N PHE A 76 3.13 -6.26 -14.29
CA PHE A 76 3.51 -5.91 -12.92
C PHE A 76 3.76 -4.40 -12.75
N LEU A 77 4.19 -3.70 -13.81
CA LEU A 77 4.41 -2.26 -13.78
C LEU A 77 3.17 -1.47 -13.33
N GLY A 78 1.96 -1.99 -13.59
CA GLY A 78 0.71 -1.42 -13.11
C GLY A 78 0.58 -1.39 -11.58
N MET A 79 1.30 -2.24 -10.84
CA MET A 79 1.30 -2.28 -9.39
C MET A 79 1.98 -1.09 -8.74
N ARG A 80 2.93 -0.44 -9.42
CA ARG A 80 3.73 0.68 -8.87
C ARG A 80 2.88 1.77 -8.23
N LYS A 81 1.74 2.12 -8.84
CA LYS A 81 0.82 3.12 -8.28
C LYS A 81 0.17 2.66 -6.96
N HIS A 82 -0.21 1.38 -6.88
CA HIS A 82 -0.81 0.78 -5.68
C HIS A 82 0.21 0.73 -4.54
N LEU A 83 1.43 0.29 -4.84
CA LEU A 83 2.55 0.24 -3.89
C LEU A 83 2.88 1.61 -3.30
N GLY A 84 2.89 2.65 -4.14
CA GLY A 84 3.07 4.03 -3.69
C GLY A 84 1.99 4.49 -2.70
N TRP A 85 0.75 4.03 -2.86
CA TRP A 85 -0.35 4.36 -1.95
C TRP A 85 -0.20 3.70 -0.58
N TYR A 86 0.22 2.42 -0.51
CA TYR A 86 0.39 1.70 0.75
C TYR A 86 1.47 2.30 1.65
N ALA A 87 2.54 2.84 1.07
CA ALA A 87 3.62 3.47 1.83
C ALA A 87 3.36 4.97 2.14
N ARG A 88 2.16 5.48 1.85
CA ARG A 88 1.75 6.85 2.20
C ARG A 88 1.57 6.95 3.72
N ASN A 89 1.91 8.11 4.28
CA ASN A 89 1.74 8.42 5.71
C ASN A 89 2.54 7.56 6.71
N LEU A 90 3.48 6.73 6.24
CA LEU A 90 4.38 5.99 7.12
C LEU A 90 5.62 6.84 7.50
N PRO A 91 6.05 6.82 8.77
CA PRO A 91 7.20 7.59 9.25
C PRO A 91 8.51 7.25 8.53
N GLY A 92 9.10 8.21 7.83
CA GLY A 92 10.37 8.01 7.12
C GLY A 92 10.27 7.20 5.82
N ALA A 93 9.07 6.88 5.34
CA ALA A 93 8.88 6.07 4.12
C ALA A 93 9.08 6.82 2.79
N SER A 94 9.66 8.02 2.77
CA SER A 94 9.88 8.76 1.52
C SER A 94 10.83 8.03 0.57
N GLY A 95 11.90 7.43 1.10
CA GLY A 95 12.83 6.59 0.34
C GLY A 95 12.13 5.33 -0.18
N LEU A 96 11.47 4.60 0.72
CA LEU A 96 10.68 3.43 0.38
C LEU A 96 9.66 3.72 -0.75
N ARG A 97 8.87 4.79 -0.64
CA ARG A 97 7.91 5.17 -1.68
C ARG A 97 8.56 5.39 -3.04
N ARG A 98 9.70 6.09 -3.09
CA ARG A 98 10.45 6.32 -4.33
C ARG A 98 10.88 5.00 -4.95
N ASP A 99 11.36 4.06 -4.14
CA ASP A 99 11.91 2.83 -4.67
C ASP A 99 10.80 1.85 -5.06
N LEU A 100 9.68 1.82 -4.31
CA LEU A 100 8.48 1.05 -4.62
C LEU A 100 7.86 1.41 -5.99
N VAL A 101 7.90 2.69 -6.39
CA VAL A 101 7.38 3.10 -7.71
C VAL A 101 8.33 2.75 -8.87
N LEU A 102 9.52 2.21 -8.59
CA LEU A 102 10.50 1.78 -9.59
C LEU A 102 10.64 0.25 -9.67
N THR A 103 9.93 -0.51 -8.81
CA THR A 103 10.06 -1.97 -8.78
C THR A 103 9.47 -2.63 -10.02
N SER A 104 9.94 -3.83 -10.32
CA SER A 104 9.51 -4.60 -11.48
C SER A 104 9.03 -6.01 -11.13
N SER A 105 9.13 -6.42 -9.86
CA SER A 105 8.67 -7.73 -9.41
C SER A 105 8.20 -7.73 -7.95
N ALA A 106 7.51 -8.79 -7.54
CA ALA A 106 7.03 -8.96 -6.16
C ALA A 106 8.19 -9.19 -5.19
N GLU A 107 9.25 -9.86 -5.63
CA GLU A 107 10.47 -10.11 -4.87
C GLU A 107 11.20 -8.80 -4.52
N GLU A 108 11.26 -7.85 -5.47
CA GLU A 108 11.82 -6.53 -5.19
C GLU A 108 10.99 -5.76 -4.16
N VAL A 109 9.67 -5.87 -4.21
CA VAL A 109 8.77 -5.25 -3.22
C VAL A 109 9.01 -5.82 -1.83
N GLU A 110 9.07 -7.15 -1.72
CA GLU A 110 9.33 -7.86 -0.46
C GLU A 110 10.70 -7.47 0.13
N ALA A 111 11.74 -7.42 -0.70
CA ALA A 111 13.08 -7.00 -0.27
C ALA A 111 13.10 -5.55 0.25
N LEU A 112 12.46 -4.62 -0.45
CA LEU A 112 12.38 -3.22 -0.04
C LEU A 112 11.59 -3.03 1.26
N VAL A 113 10.45 -3.72 1.39
CA VAL A 113 9.63 -3.67 2.61
C VAL A 113 10.40 -4.25 3.79
N THR A 114 11.04 -5.41 3.61
CA THR A 114 11.86 -6.05 4.66
C THR A 114 13.00 -5.15 5.12
N ALA A 115 13.73 -4.54 4.19
CA ALA A 115 14.81 -3.60 4.50
C ALA A 115 14.29 -2.37 5.26
N TYR A 116 13.13 -1.83 4.87
CA TYR A 116 12.51 -0.71 5.55
C TYR A 116 12.05 -1.06 6.98
N LEU A 117 11.43 -2.24 7.18
CA LEU A 117 10.99 -2.68 8.51
C LEU A 117 12.18 -2.92 9.44
N ALA A 118 13.26 -3.55 8.94
CA ALA A 118 14.50 -3.70 9.70
C ALA A 118 15.11 -2.35 10.09
N TYR A 119 15.14 -1.39 9.16
CA TYR A 119 15.56 -0.01 9.42
C TYR A 119 14.69 0.67 10.49
N ARG A 120 13.37 0.45 10.47
CA ARG A 120 12.42 1.01 11.45
C ARG A 120 12.62 0.43 12.85
N ALA A 121 12.85 -0.88 12.97
CA ALA A 121 13.14 -1.52 14.25
C ALA A 121 14.45 -0.97 14.88
N GLY A 122 15.47 -0.68 14.06
CA GLY A 122 16.69 -0.03 14.54
C GLY A 122 16.52 1.45 14.96
N TRP A 123 15.51 2.13 14.40
CA TRP A 123 15.19 3.54 14.69
C TRP A 123 14.63 3.76 16.09
N GLU A 124 13.76 2.85 16.54
CA GLU A 124 13.11 2.93 17.85
C GLU A 124 14.10 2.68 19.01
N GLY A 125 15.27 2.12 18.73
CA GLY A 125 16.33 1.88 19.71
C GLY A 125 17.42 2.97 19.84
N THR A 126 17.54 3.92 18.89
CA THR A 126 18.72 4.80 18.82
C THR A 126 18.45 6.31 18.74
N GLY A 127 17.21 6.76 18.49
CA GLY A 127 16.82 8.19 18.49
C GLY A 127 17.44 9.05 17.36
N ALA A 128 18.46 8.56 16.67
CA ALA A 128 19.09 9.21 15.52
C ALA A 128 18.59 8.58 14.21
N ARG A 129 18.49 9.39 13.15
CA ARG A 129 17.99 8.97 11.82
C ARG A 129 19.12 8.38 10.97
N PRO A 130 19.25 7.06 10.77
CA PRO A 130 20.13 6.54 9.73
C PRO A 130 19.53 6.89 8.36
N ARG A 131 20.36 7.02 7.33
CA ARG A 131 19.88 7.05 5.93
C ARG A 131 19.82 5.60 5.46
N PRO A 132 18.67 5.09 4.97
CA PRO A 132 18.65 3.74 4.43
C PRO A 132 19.43 3.74 3.12
N ALA A 133 20.36 2.80 2.97
CA ALA A 133 21.02 2.53 1.70
C ALA A 133 20.04 1.76 0.80
N MET A 134 19.07 2.47 0.21
CA MET A 134 18.10 1.87 -0.71
C MET A 134 18.56 2.12 -2.15
N ARG A 135 18.62 1.02 -2.93
CA ARG A 135 19.14 0.88 -4.31
C ARG A 135 20.33 1.79 -4.62
N GLN A 136 21.54 1.22 -4.60
CA GLN A 136 22.66 1.83 -5.32
C GLN A 136 22.32 1.87 -6.82
N PRO A 137 22.66 2.96 -7.53
CA PRO A 137 22.43 3.03 -8.97
C PRO A 137 23.10 1.82 -9.63
N ALA A 138 22.36 1.16 -10.53
CA ALA A 138 22.90 0.07 -11.32
C ALA A 138 24.17 0.57 -12.00
N GLN A 139 25.31 -0.06 -11.71
CA GLN A 139 26.55 0.25 -12.42
C GLN A 139 26.31 -0.06 -13.90
N SER A 140 26.30 0.98 -14.71
CA SER A 140 26.28 0.87 -16.17
C SER A 140 27.51 0.08 -16.58
N HIS A 141 27.31 -1.18 -16.98
CA HIS A 141 28.35 -1.91 -17.68
C HIS A 141 28.43 -1.29 -19.08
N GLY A 142 29.60 -0.71 -19.37
CA GLY A 142 29.95 -0.15 -20.67
C GLY A 142 30.27 -1.22 -21.71
#